data_AF-A0A934D6C4-F1
#
_entry.id   AF-A0A934D6C4-F1
#
_cell.length_a   1.000
_cell.length_b   1.000
_cell.length_c   1.000
_cell.angle_alpha   90.00
_cell.angle_beta   90.00
_cell.angle_gamma   90.00
#
_symmetry.space_group_name_H-M   'P 1'
#
loop_
_entity.id
_entity.type
_entity.pdbx_description
1 polymer ?
#
loop_
_entity_poly.entity_id
_entity_poly.type
_entity_poly.pdbx_seq_one_letter_code
_entity_poly.pdbx_strand_id
1 'polypeptide(L)'
;MDEVYLYPMRRGGWVISRLVGDRWIALHQDHALFAAGDGELVLQALNIPATKANLNLYFPYRGKRGRCPTLELMELCNVLDPTNPVYKKQKGEAGV
;
A
#
# COMPACT_ATOMS: atom_id res chain seq x y z
N MET A 1 -7.41 17.79 -11.36
CA MET A 1 -6.31 17.80 -10.38
C MET A 1 -5.79 16.39 -10.35
N ASP A 2 -4.53 16.16 -10.71
CA ASP A 2 -3.95 14.82 -10.78
C ASP A 2 -3.89 14.23 -9.38
N GLU A 3 -4.66 13.18 -9.14
CA GLU A 3 -4.78 12.56 -7.82
C GLU A 3 -3.43 11.94 -7.42
N VAL A 4 -2.75 12.61 -6.49
CA VAL A 4 -1.55 12.08 -5.84
C VAL A 4 -2.02 11.23 -4.68
N TYR A 5 -2.18 9.92 -4.93
CA TYR A 5 -2.85 9.03 -3.99
C TYR A 5 -2.09 8.77 -2.68
N LEU A 6 -0.78 9.02 -2.59
CA LEU A 6 -0.02 8.67 -1.38
C LEU A 6 0.95 9.78 -1.00
N TYR A 7 0.62 10.51 0.06
CA TYR A 7 1.51 11.51 0.64
C TYR A 7 2.21 10.94 1.89
N PRO A 8 3.55 11.04 2.00
CA PRO A 8 4.28 10.52 3.15
C PRO A 8 4.08 11.42 4.38
N MET A 9 3.76 10.82 5.52
CA MET A 9 3.59 11.49 6.80
C MET A 9 4.85 11.42 7.66
N ARG A 10 4.96 12.35 8.61
CA ARG A 10 6.05 12.38 9.59
C ARG A 10 5.98 11.08 10.41
N ARG A 11 7.01 10.22 10.30
CA ARG A 11 7.16 8.84 10.86
C ARG A 11 7.01 7.68 9.87
N GLY A 12 6.87 7.91 8.57
CA GLY A 12 6.83 6.83 7.57
C GLY A 12 5.45 6.21 7.35
N GLY A 13 4.40 6.80 7.93
CA GLY A 13 3.01 6.53 7.55
C GLY A 13 2.66 7.23 6.22
N TRP A 14 1.43 7.00 5.75
CA TRP A 14 0.91 7.62 4.52
C TRP A 14 -0.52 8.13 4.71
N VAL A 15 -0.92 9.01 3.79
CA VAL A 15 -2.30 9.46 3.61
C VAL A 15 -2.73 9.18 2.18
N ILE A 16 -3.90 8.57 2.03
CA ILE A 16 -4.68 8.61 0.77
C ILE A 16 -5.78 9.65 0.97
N SER A 17 -5.87 10.62 0.06
CA SER A 17 -6.95 11.59 0.05
C SER A 17 -7.60 11.67 -1.31
N ARG A 18 -8.92 11.78 -1.34
CA ARG A 18 -9.70 11.93 -2.56
C ARG A 18 -10.83 12.94 -2.36
N LEU A 19 -11.18 13.66 -3.42
CA LEU A 19 -12.42 14.41 -3.48
C LEU A 19 -13.56 13.46 -3.88
N VAL A 20 -14.58 13.34 -3.03
CA VAL A 20 -15.78 12.52 -3.28
C VAL A 20 -16.99 13.43 -3.18
N GLY A 21 -17.60 13.75 -4.33
CA GLY A 21 -18.61 14.80 -4.40
C GLY A 21 -18.01 16.17 -4.07
N ASP A 22 -18.53 16.83 -3.05
CA ASP A 22 -18.06 18.11 -2.49
C ASP A 22 -17.15 17.95 -1.26
N ARG A 23 -16.87 16.71 -0.83
CA ARG A 23 -16.12 16.42 0.39
C ARG A 23 -14.75 15.84 0.09
N TRP A 24 -13.72 16.42 0.70
CA TRP A 24 -12.41 15.78 0.81
C TRP A 24 -12.44 14.69 1.89
N ILE A 25 -12.14 13.45 1.48
CA ILE A 25 -12.01 12.31 2.38
C ILE A 25 -10.54 11.91 2.41
N ALA A 26 -9.98 11.76 3.60
CA ALA A 26 -8.61 11.30 3.79
C ALA A 26 -8.59 10.09 4.74
N LEU A 27 -7.83 9.06 4.37
CA LEU A 27 -7.47 7.95 5.23
C LEU A 27 -6.02 8.13 5.64
N HIS A 28 -5.80 8.25 6.94
CA HIS A 28 -4.49 8.37 7.53
C HIS A 28 -4.08 7.04 8.15
N GLN A 29 -2.84 6.64 7.93
CA GLN A 29 -2.24 5.57 8.70
C GLN A 29 -1.30 6.15 9.77
N ASP A 30 -1.68 5.97 11.04
CA ASP A 30 -0.96 6.50 12.19
C ASP A 30 0.39 5.80 12.48
N HIS A 31 0.59 4.60 11.93
CA HIS A 31 1.82 3.81 12.09
C HIS A 31 2.56 3.68 10.76
N ALA A 32 3.89 3.60 10.83
CA ALA A 32 4.70 3.25 9.67
C ALA A 32 4.30 1.85 9.20
N LEU A 33 3.86 1.72 7.95
CA LEU A 33 3.88 0.41 7.32
C LEU A 33 5.31 0.08 6.99
N PHE A 34 5.76 -1.06 7.54
CA PHE A 34 7.01 -1.69 7.18
C PHE A 34 8.22 -0.88 7.70
N ALA A 35 8.93 -1.44 8.67
CA ALA A 35 10.22 -0.93 9.13
C ALA A 35 11.24 -0.91 7.98
N ALA A 36 12.36 -0.19 8.15
CA ALA A 36 13.45 -0.23 7.20
C ALA A 36 14.00 -1.67 7.10
N GLY A 37 13.73 -2.36 5.99
CA GLY A 37 14.05 -3.78 5.77
C GLY A 37 12.82 -4.64 5.44
N ASP A 38 11.64 -4.24 5.90
CA ASP A 38 10.40 -5.00 5.70
C ASP A 38 9.94 -5.01 4.24
N GLY A 39 10.39 -4.05 3.42
CA GLY A 39 10.06 -4.01 2.00
C GLY A 39 10.46 -5.29 1.24
N GLU A 40 11.59 -5.90 1.59
CA GLU A 40 12.01 -7.17 0.99
C GLU A 40 11.12 -8.33 1.44
N LEU A 41 10.75 -8.36 2.72
CA LEU A 41 9.84 -9.36 3.29
C LEU A 41 8.45 -9.29 2.65
N VAL A 42 7.95 -8.07 2.41
CA VAL A 42 6.66 -7.86 1.72
C VAL A 42 6.75 -8.37 0.28
N LEU A 43 7.80 -8.03 -0.46
CA LEU A 43 7.96 -8.54 -1.84
C LEU A 43 8.01 -10.07 -1.84
N GLN A 44 8.77 -10.69 -0.93
CA GLN A 44 8.82 -12.15 -0.78
C GLN A 44 7.44 -12.75 -0.47
N ALA A 45 6.68 -12.16 0.47
CA ALA A 45 5.34 -12.61 0.82
C ALA A 45 4.35 -12.54 -0.37
N LEU A 46 4.55 -11.56 -1.27
CA LEU A 46 3.77 -11.40 -2.49
C LEU A 46 4.30 -12.23 -3.67
N ASN A 47 5.31 -13.09 -3.46
CA ASN A 47 6.03 -13.83 -4.51
C ASN A 47 6.65 -12.94 -5.60
N ILE A 48 7.04 -11.72 -5.25
CA ILE A 48 7.75 -10.77 -6.12
C ILE A 48 9.25 -10.84 -5.80
N PRO A 49 10.15 -10.97 -6.79
CA PRO A 49 11.59 -10.96 -6.54
C PRO A 49 12.04 -9.67 -5.82
N ALA A 50 12.78 -9.79 -4.72
CA ALA A 50 13.30 -8.67 -3.93
C ALA A 50 14.50 -7.98 -4.60
N THR A 51 14.32 -7.51 -5.84
CA THR A 51 15.34 -6.77 -6.58
C THR A 51 15.29 -5.28 -6.26
N LYS A 52 16.42 -4.57 -6.46
CA LYS A 52 16.45 -3.09 -6.33
C LYS A 52 15.44 -2.40 -7.24
N ALA A 53 15.18 -2.96 -8.43
CA ALA A 53 14.17 -2.45 -9.35
C ALA A 53 12.77 -2.56 -8.75
N ASN A 54 12.39 -3.74 -8.24
CA ASN A 54 11.08 -3.97 -7.62
C ASN A 54 10.92 -3.18 -6.32
N LEU A 55 11.96 -3.08 -5.50
CA LEU A 55 11.97 -2.19 -4.34
C LEU A 55 11.76 -0.73 -4.73
N ASN A 56 12.34 -0.25 -5.83
CA ASN A 56 12.12 1.12 -6.28
C ASN A 56 10.74 1.33 -6.91
N LEU A 57 10.18 0.29 -7.53
CA LEU A 57 8.85 0.30 -8.12
C LEU A 57 7.77 0.35 -7.04
N TYR A 58 7.79 -0.60 -6.11
CA TYR A 58 6.76 -0.78 -5.08
C TYR A 58 7.02 0.02 -3.81
N PHE A 59 8.27 0.37 -3.54
CA PHE A 59 8.70 1.17 -2.39
C PHE A 59 9.63 2.34 -2.80
N PRO A 60 9.18 3.27 -3.66
CA PRO A 60 10.01 4.36 -4.16
C PRO A 60 10.69 5.16 -3.05
N TYR A 61 11.98 5.42 -3.21
CA TYR A 61 12.77 6.25 -2.29
C TYR A 61 12.45 7.72 -2.51
N ARG A 62 12.02 8.42 -1.46
CA ARG A 62 11.65 9.85 -1.49
C ARG A 62 12.65 10.68 -0.69
N GLY A 63 13.91 10.67 -1.12
CA GLY A 63 14.98 11.50 -0.54
C GLY A 63 15.12 11.29 0.98
N LYS A 64 15.13 12.38 1.75
CA LYS A 64 15.30 12.35 3.23
C LYS A 64 14.17 11.63 4.00
N ARG A 65 13.12 11.17 3.32
CA ARG A 65 11.90 10.61 3.93
C ARG A 65 11.87 9.07 3.94
N GLY A 66 12.87 8.41 3.35
CA GLY A 66 12.91 6.95 3.25
C GLY A 66 12.07 6.41 2.08
N ARG A 67 11.69 5.13 2.16
CA ARG A 67 10.85 4.46 1.16
C ARG A 67 9.38 4.53 1.55
N CYS A 68 8.49 4.60 0.56
CA CYS A 68 7.04 4.64 0.76
C CYS A 68 6.38 3.59 -0.15
N PRO A 69 5.45 2.75 0.35
CA PRO A 69 4.71 1.81 -0.50
C PRO A 69 3.90 2.54 -1.57
N THR A 70 3.67 1.92 -2.73
CA THR A 70 2.73 2.39 -3.76
C THR A 70 1.31 1.90 -3.48
N LEU A 71 0.31 2.53 -4.13
CA LEU A 71 -1.08 2.11 -4.00
C LEU A 71 -1.26 0.70 -4.58
N GLU A 72 -0.64 0.44 -5.72
CA GLU A 72 -0.60 -0.88 -6.35
C GLU A 72 -0.13 -1.96 -5.37
N LEU A 73 0.95 -1.70 -4.62
CA LEU A 73 1.42 -2.63 -3.59
C LEU A 73 0.37 -2.85 -2.49
N MET A 74 -0.27 -1.77 -2.03
CA MET A 74 -1.32 -1.85 -1.01
C MET A 74 -2.53 -2.64 -1.50
N GLU A 75 -2.90 -2.47 -2.78
CA GLU A 75 -3.96 -3.24 -3.44
C GLU A 75 -3.59 -4.72 -3.54
N LEU A 76 -2.35 -5.05 -3.91
CA LEU A 76 -1.85 -6.43 -3.91
C LEU A 76 -1.92 -7.06 -2.52
N CYS A 77 -1.49 -6.35 -1.48
CA CYS A 77 -1.61 -6.81 -0.10
C CYS A 77 -3.07 -7.04 0.32
N ASN A 78 -3.99 -6.16 -0.09
CA ASN A 78 -5.41 -6.30 0.20
C ASN A 78 -6.04 -7.48 -0.54
N VAL A 79 -5.69 -7.70 -1.81
CA VAL A 79 -6.20 -8.84 -2.59
C VAL A 79 -5.67 -10.15 -2.01
N LEU A 80 -4.44 -10.20 -1.53
CA LEU A 80 -3.85 -11.46 -1.05
C LEU A 80 -4.14 -11.79 0.42
N ASP A 81 -4.84 -10.91 1.15
CA ASP A 81 -5.28 -11.18 2.51
C ASP A 81 -6.48 -12.17 2.51
N PRO A 82 -6.29 -13.43 2.99
CA PRO A 82 -7.36 -14.43 3.03
C PRO A 82 -8.49 -14.07 4.00
N THR A 83 -8.27 -13.09 4.87
CA THR A 83 -9.29 -12.55 5.77
C THR A 83 -10.08 -11.40 5.15
N ASN A 84 -9.61 -10.86 4.02
CA ASN A 84 -10.28 -9.77 3.33
C ASN A 84 -11.62 -10.24 2.73
N PRO A 85 -12.75 -9.62 3.09
CA PRO A 85 -14.07 -9.98 2.56
C PRO A 85 -14.18 -9.83 1.03
N VAL A 86 -13.33 -9.00 0.40
CA VAL A 86 -13.26 -8.85 -1.06
C VAL A 86 -12.60 -10.06 -1.73
N TYR A 87 -11.53 -10.63 -1.13
CA TYR A 87 -10.85 -11.81 -1.66
C TYR A 87 -11.75 -13.06 -1.59
N LYS A 88 -12.50 -13.22 -0.48
CA LYS A 88 -13.49 -14.30 -0.32
C LYS A 88 -14.55 -14.28 -1.42
N LYS A 89 -15.04 -13.09 -1.79
CA LYS A 89 -16.01 -12.93 -2.89
C LYS A 89 -15.43 -13.32 -4.26
N GLN A 90 -14.16 -13.06 -4.53
CA GLN A 90 -13.53 -13.37 -5.83
C GLN A 90 -13.20 -14.87 -6.00
N LYS A 91 -12.93 -15.59 -4.91
CA LYS A 91 -12.68 -17.05 -4.94
C LYS A 91 -13.95 -17.92 -4.96
N GLY A 92 -15.13 -17.31 -5.05
CA GLY A 92 -16.39 -18.06 -5.08
C GLY A 92 -16.86 -18.54 -3.71
N GLU A 93 -16.25 -18.08 -2.61
CA GLU A 93 -16.83 -18.20 -1.27
C GLU A 93 -17.87 -17.09 -1.07
N ALA A 94 -18.86 -17.04 -1.98
CA ALA A 94 -20.14 -16.46 -1.64
C ALA A 94 -20.81 -17.45 -0.69
N GLY A 95 -20.94 -17.04 0.58
CA GLY A 95 -21.58 -17.85 1.61
C GLY A 95 -22.95 -18.36 1.18
N VAL A 96 -23.17 -19.63 1.50
CA VAL A 96 -24.48 -20.20 1.86
C VAL A 96 -25.09 -19.38 3.00
#